data_AF-A0A4V6KZF6-F1
#
_entry.id   AF-A0A4V6KZF6-F1
#
_cell.length_a   1.000
_cell.length_b   1.000
_cell.length_c   1.000
_cell.angle_alpha   90.00
_cell.angle_beta   90.00
_cell.angle_gamma   90.00
#
_symmetry.space_group_name_H-M   'P 1'
#
loop_
_entity.id
_entity.type
_entity.pdbx_description
1 polymer ?
#
loop_
_entity_poly.entity_id
_entity_poly.type
_entity_poly.pdbx_seq_one_letter_code
_entity_poly.pdbx_strand_id
1 'polypeptide(L)'
;MSITKTKNGTYRLRIYVPEEVKSSLGINKKVIEKRFKLRSEAKKYELELQNKIDKILSGESTSLETNGSILFSDFYHNVWWECYKAGQTTSTTKPPSQATIDGTEIVFRKHILPLLGNYSIDFLNQNKQVILNLLTQKAEEYANFKVIRSYVNSIFDWAEELEYIETNRLSKTISRIKATKKIKLQERKNDEDLYLSQS
;
A
#
# COMPACT_ATOMS: atom_id res chain seq x y z
N MET A 1 6.54 -14.47 -34.55
CA MET A 1 5.26 -14.66 -33.82
C MET A 1 5.56 -15.22 -32.43
N SER A 2 5.15 -14.52 -31.38
CA SER A 2 5.40 -14.89 -29.98
C SER A 2 4.43 -15.94 -29.45
N ILE A 3 3.24 -16.08 -30.06
CA ILE A 3 2.22 -17.08 -29.70
C ILE A 3 2.12 -18.14 -30.81
N THR A 4 2.28 -19.41 -30.44
CA THR A 4 2.19 -20.56 -31.36
C THR A 4 1.17 -21.58 -30.85
N LYS A 5 0.27 -22.05 -31.72
CA LYS A 5 -0.69 -23.12 -31.37
C LYS A 5 0.03 -24.47 -31.37
N THR A 6 -0.14 -25.24 -30.29
CA THR A 6 0.43 -26.58 -30.14
C THR A 6 -0.48 -27.65 -30.73
N LYS A 7 0.08 -28.84 -31.02
CA LYS A 7 -0.69 -30.00 -31.52
C LYS A 7 -1.81 -30.42 -30.56
N ASN A 8 -1.67 -30.13 -29.27
CA ASN A 8 -2.63 -30.47 -28.22
C ASN A 8 -3.72 -29.38 -28.03
N GLY A 9 -3.85 -28.42 -28.96
CA GLY A 9 -4.87 -27.36 -28.92
C GLY A 9 -4.58 -26.18 -27.99
N THR A 10 -3.51 -26.22 -27.18
CA THR A 10 -3.10 -25.10 -26.31
C THR A 10 -2.22 -24.08 -27.05
N TYR A 11 -2.15 -22.85 -26.55
CA TYR A 11 -1.33 -21.76 -27.10
C TYR A 11 -0.07 -21.57 -26.26
N ARG A 12 1.10 -21.68 -26.88
CA ARG A 12 2.40 -21.43 -26.25
C ARG A 12 2.83 -20.00 -26.55
N LEU A 13 3.10 -19.23 -25.51
CA LEU A 13 3.69 -17.89 -25.59
C LEU A 13 5.17 -17.97 -25.24
N ARG A 14 6.02 -17.38 -26.08
CA ARG A 14 7.47 -17.32 -25.91
C ARG A 14 7.93 -15.87 -26.12
N ILE A 15 8.36 -15.22 -25.04
CA ILE A 15 8.79 -13.81 -25.05
C ILE A 15 10.26 -13.72 -24.63
N TYR A 16 11.05 -12.98 -25.41
CA TYR A 16 12.42 -12.66 -25.08
C TYR A 16 12.48 -11.50 -24.08
N VAL A 17 13.30 -11.64 -23.05
CA VAL A 17 13.47 -10.63 -22.00
C VAL A 17 14.83 -9.94 -22.19
N PRO A 18 14.87 -8.63 -22.47
CA PRO A 18 16.11 -7.86 -22.57
C PRO A 18 16.95 -7.95 -21.30
N GLU A 19 18.29 -7.88 -21.42
CA GLU A 19 19.20 -8.07 -20.29
C GLU A 19 19.03 -6.99 -19.21
N GLU A 20 18.71 -5.74 -19.61
CA GLU A 20 18.57 -4.61 -18.68
C GLU A 20 17.40 -4.78 -17.71
N VAL A 21 16.34 -5.48 -18.12
CA VAL A 21 15.11 -5.64 -17.33
C VAL A 21 15.07 -6.94 -16.50
N LYS A 22 16.05 -7.84 -16.67
CA LYS A 22 16.07 -9.15 -15.96
C LYS A 22 16.17 -9.02 -14.46
N SER A 23 17.08 -8.17 -13.99
CA SER A 23 17.30 -7.91 -12.56
C SER A 23 16.05 -7.31 -11.93
N SER A 24 15.40 -6.36 -12.62
CA SER A 24 14.18 -5.69 -12.16
C SER A 24 12.94 -6.58 -12.20
N LEU A 25 12.86 -7.53 -13.14
CA LEU A 25 11.78 -8.53 -13.23
C LEU A 25 12.00 -9.74 -12.32
N GLY A 26 13.20 -9.89 -11.72
CA GLY A 26 13.57 -11.07 -10.93
C GLY A 26 13.65 -12.37 -11.76
N ILE A 27 13.91 -12.26 -13.07
CA ILE A 27 13.91 -13.39 -14.01
C ILE A 27 15.31 -13.55 -14.61
N ASN A 28 16.02 -14.61 -14.19
CA ASN A 28 17.34 -14.96 -14.73
C ASN A 28 17.30 -15.66 -16.11
N LYS A 29 16.10 -15.89 -16.67
CA LYS A 29 15.93 -16.59 -17.96
C LYS A 29 15.83 -15.59 -19.11
N LYS A 30 16.57 -15.84 -20.19
CA LYS A 30 16.50 -15.06 -21.45
C LYS A 30 15.12 -15.10 -22.12
N VAL A 31 14.32 -16.12 -21.81
CA VAL A 31 13.02 -16.34 -22.43
C VAL A 31 12.01 -16.80 -21.39
N ILE A 32 10.85 -16.15 -21.37
CA ILE A 32 9.67 -16.58 -20.62
C ILE A 32 8.81 -17.42 -21.56
N GLU A 33 8.57 -18.67 -21.18
CA GLU A 33 7.66 -19.58 -21.88
C GLU A 33 6.48 -19.93 -20.98
N LYS A 34 5.25 -19.72 -21.48
CA LYS A 34 4.01 -20.10 -20.78
C LYS A 34 2.98 -20.65 -21.75
N ARG A 35 2.09 -21.53 -21.27
CA ARG A 35 1.02 -22.14 -22.07
C ARG A 35 -0.34 -21.70 -21.56
N PHE A 36 -1.26 -21.46 -22.50
CA PHE A 36 -2.62 -20.99 -22.25
C PHE A 36 -3.63 -21.86 -22.99
N LYS A 37 -4.85 -21.94 -22.46
CA LYS A 37 -5.95 -22.66 -23.13
C LYS A 37 -6.53 -21.82 -24.26
N LEU A 38 -6.66 -20.51 -24.06
CA LEU A 38 -7.21 -19.58 -25.03
C LEU A 38 -6.14 -18.68 -25.65
N ARG A 39 -6.35 -18.30 -26.92
CA ARG A 39 -5.47 -17.35 -27.62
C ARG A 39 -5.57 -15.94 -27.03
N SER A 40 -6.77 -15.54 -26.58
CA SER A 40 -7.03 -14.25 -25.95
C SER A 40 -6.23 -14.07 -24.65
N GLU A 41 -6.20 -15.10 -23.80
CA GLU A 41 -5.39 -15.10 -22.57
C GLU A 41 -3.90 -14.95 -22.88
N ALA A 42 -3.40 -15.71 -23.86
CA ALA A 42 -2.00 -15.60 -24.29
C ALA A 42 -1.67 -14.18 -24.78
N LYS A 43 -2.57 -13.56 -25.53
CA LYS A 43 -2.41 -12.19 -26.05
C LYS A 43 -2.47 -11.14 -24.94
N LYS A 44 -3.35 -11.31 -23.95
CA LYS A 44 -3.43 -10.41 -22.79
C LYS A 44 -2.13 -10.46 -21.98
N TYR A 45 -1.64 -11.66 -21.70
CA TYR A 45 -0.38 -11.84 -20.96
C TYR A 45 0.83 -11.32 -21.74
N GLU A 46 0.85 -11.46 -23.06
CA GLU A 46 1.88 -10.86 -23.90
C GLU A 46 1.93 -9.34 -23.76
N LEU A 47 0.78 -8.68 -23.86
CA LEU A 47 0.65 -7.22 -23.74
C LEU A 47 1.06 -6.73 -22.35
N GLU A 48 0.60 -7.40 -21.29
CA GLU A 48 0.98 -7.07 -19.90
C GLU A 48 2.50 -7.16 -19.69
N LEU A 49 3.15 -8.15 -20.29
CA LEU A 49 4.58 -8.38 -20.13
C LEU A 49 5.41 -7.38 -20.95
N GLN A 50 4.96 -7.03 -22.16
CA GLN A 50 5.55 -5.95 -22.95
C GLN A 50 5.45 -4.61 -22.23
N ASN A 51 4.27 -4.24 -21.73
CA ASN A 51 4.09 -3.01 -20.95
C ASN A 51 5.01 -2.95 -19.73
N LYS A 52 5.24 -4.08 -19.05
CA LYS A 52 6.20 -4.16 -17.94
C LYS A 52 7.64 -3.96 -18.39
N ILE A 53 8.04 -4.55 -19.50
CA ILE A 53 9.39 -4.37 -20.06
C ILE A 53 9.60 -2.90 -20.47
N ASP A 54 8.66 -2.32 -21.19
CA ASP A 54 8.74 -0.95 -21.70
C ASP A 54 8.83 0.07 -20.56
N LYS A 55 8.06 -0.12 -19.48
CA LYS A 55 8.11 0.72 -18.27
C LYS A 55 9.45 0.65 -17.52
N ILE A 56 10.09 -0.52 -17.50
CA ILE A 56 11.41 -0.64 -16.85
C ILE A 56 12.48 0.00 -17.74
N LEU A 57 12.36 -0.13 -19.06
CA LEU A 57 13.29 0.49 -20.02
C LEU A 57 13.16 2.02 -20.08
N SER A 58 11.96 2.58 -19.87
CA SER A 58 11.72 4.02 -19.89
C SER A 58 12.29 4.78 -18.68
N GLY A 59 12.80 4.08 -17.66
CA GLY A 59 13.39 4.71 -16.47
C GLY A 59 12.37 5.38 -15.54
N GLU A 60 11.07 5.17 -15.77
CA GLU A 60 10.03 5.52 -14.80
C GLU A 60 10.18 4.59 -13.60
N SER A 61 10.61 5.17 -12.47
CA SER A 61 10.73 4.53 -11.18
C SER A 61 9.44 3.78 -10.82
N THR A 62 9.47 2.45 -10.97
CA THR A 62 8.65 1.44 -10.27
C THR A 62 7.28 1.94 -9.78
N SER A 63 6.42 2.40 -10.67
CA SER A 63 4.99 2.27 -10.46
C SER A 63 4.65 0.84 -10.85
N LEU A 64 4.55 -0.02 -9.84
CA LEU A 64 3.93 -1.34 -10.00
C LEU A 64 2.45 -1.11 -10.30
N GLU A 65 2.15 -0.70 -11.53
CA GLU A 65 0.79 -0.70 -12.05
C GLU A 65 0.39 -2.15 -12.30
N THR A 66 0.01 -2.82 -11.22
CA THR A 66 -0.97 -3.89 -11.27
C THR A 66 -2.33 -3.25 -11.50
N ASN A 67 -2.76 -3.25 -12.77
CA ASN A 67 -4.15 -3.13 -13.22
C ASN A 67 -5.03 -2.18 -12.37
N GLY A 68 -5.00 -0.88 -12.63
CA GLY A 68 -6.05 0.06 -12.21
C GLY A 68 -6.18 0.34 -10.71
N SER A 69 -5.26 -0.12 -9.87
CA SER A 69 -5.29 0.19 -8.43
C SER A 69 -4.42 1.41 -8.11
N ILE A 70 -5.07 2.48 -7.62
CA ILE A 70 -4.42 3.73 -7.22
C ILE A 70 -3.38 3.49 -6.11
N LEU A 71 -2.23 4.18 -6.19
CA LEU A 71 -1.23 4.18 -5.12
C LEU A 71 -1.81 4.84 -3.86
N PHE A 72 -1.36 4.40 -2.68
CA PHE A 72 -1.76 5.02 -1.42
C PHE A 72 -1.37 6.50 -1.40
N SER A 73 -0.17 6.85 -1.92
CA SER A 73 0.25 8.25 -2.06
C SER A 73 -0.71 9.05 -2.92
N ASP A 74 -1.13 8.50 -4.06
CA ASP A 74 -1.93 9.22 -5.04
C ASP A 74 -3.36 9.38 -4.55
N PHE A 75 -3.91 8.35 -3.90
CA PHE A 75 -5.21 8.45 -3.26
C PHE A 75 -5.21 9.48 -2.14
N TYR A 76 -4.14 9.53 -1.32
CA TYR A 76 -4.01 10.56 -0.30
C TYR A 76 -4.05 11.96 -0.92
N HIS A 77 -3.19 12.27 -1.88
CA HIS A 77 -3.08 13.63 -2.43
C HIS A 77 -4.28 14.04 -3.29
N ASN A 78 -4.76 13.13 -4.15
CA ASN A 78 -5.73 13.47 -5.19
C ASN A 78 -7.18 13.25 -4.77
N VAL A 79 -7.43 12.42 -3.75
CA VAL A 79 -8.80 12.02 -3.37
C VAL A 79 -9.08 12.38 -1.92
N TRP A 80 -8.27 11.87 -0.98
CA TRP A 80 -8.59 11.98 0.44
C TRP A 80 -8.30 13.36 1.03
N TRP A 81 -7.23 14.04 0.60
CA TRP A 81 -6.74 15.26 1.26
C TRP A 81 -7.72 16.44 1.20
N GLU A 82 -8.29 16.71 0.03
CA GLU A 82 -9.28 17.79 -0.12
C GLU A 82 -10.58 17.47 0.63
N CYS A 83 -11.04 16.21 0.57
CA CYS A 83 -12.19 15.73 1.33
C CYS A 83 -11.97 15.84 2.85
N TYR A 84 -10.76 15.56 3.34
CA TYR A 84 -10.40 15.71 4.76
C TYR A 84 -10.46 17.18 5.19
N LYS A 85 -9.87 18.10 4.43
CA LYS A 85 -9.94 19.54 4.71
C LYS A 85 -11.38 20.05 4.73
N ALA A 86 -12.24 19.51 3.87
CA ALA A 86 -13.67 19.79 3.84
C ALA A 86 -14.46 19.13 4.99
N GLY A 87 -13.83 18.26 5.80
CA GLY A 87 -14.47 17.56 6.92
C GLY A 87 -15.27 16.31 6.53
N GLN A 88 -15.24 15.90 5.25
CA GLN A 88 -16.05 14.79 4.73
C GLN A 88 -15.59 13.41 5.20
N THR A 89 -14.30 13.26 5.51
CA THR A 89 -13.69 11.98 5.92
C THR A 89 -13.63 11.81 7.44
N THR A 90 -14.31 12.69 8.18
CA THR A 90 -14.31 12.74 9.64
C THR A 90 -15.74 12.70 10.19
N SER A 91 -15.93 12.12 11.37
CA SER A 91 -17.24 12.08 12.05
C SER A 91 -17.54 13.34 12.87
N THR A 92 -16.68 14.37 12.82
CA THR A 92 -16.85 15.60 13.59
C THR A 92 -17.81 16.55 12.90
N THR A 93 -18.64 17.26 13.69
CA THR A 93 -19.65 18.20 13.19
C THR A 93 -19.08 19.46 12.53
N LYS A 94 -17.79 19.74 12.73
CA LYS A 94 -17.08 20.87 12.15
C LYS A 94 -15.88 20.38 11.33
N PRO A 95 -15.54 21.03 10.21
CA PRO A 95 -14.30 20.80 9.51
C PRO A 95 -13.07 21.02 10.42
N PRO A 96 -11.93 20.36 10.12
CA PRO A 96 -10.71 20.53 10.89
C PRO A 96 -10.20 21.98 10.84
N SER A 97 -9.65 22.46 11.96
CA SER A 97 -8.96 23.76 12.00
C SER A 97 -7.65 23.73 11.22
N GLN A 98 -7.13 24.89 10.83
CA GLN A 98 -5.84 24.99 10.11
C GLN A 98 -4.70 24.28 10.84
N ALA A 99 -4.58 24.48 12.16
CA ALA A 99 -3.56 23.80 12.97
C ALA A 99 -3.70 22.26 12.94
N THR A 100 -4.94 21.77 12.84
CA THR A 100 -5.21 20.32 12.70
C THR A 100 -4.81 19.83 11.31
N ILE A 101 -5.09 20.61 10.26
CA ILE A 101 -4.69 20.31 8.88
C ILE A 101 -3.16 20.21 8.81
N ASP A 102 -2.44 21.22 9.29
CA ASP A 102 -0.98 21.26 9.28
C ASP A 102 -0.39 20.08 10.06
N GLY A 103 -0.95 19.80 11.25
CA GLY A 103 -0.54 18.65 12.06
C GLY A 103 -0.77 17.32 11.34
N THR A 104 -1.89 17.18 10.63
CA THR A 104 -2.23 15.98 9.85
C THR A 104 -1.25 15.79 8.70
N GLU A 105 -0.97 16.84 7.93
CA GLU A 105 -0.01 16.80 6.82
C GLU A 105 1.37 16.34 7.32
N ILE A 106 1.83 16.86 8.47
CA ILE A 106 3.10 16.46 9.08
C ILE A 106 3.09 14.96 9.42
N VAL A 107 2.00 14.44 9.98
CA VAL A 107 1.88 13.01 10.31
C VAL A 107 1.94 12.16 9.04
N PHE A 108 1.23 12.54 7.98
CA PHE A 108 1.27 11.82 6.71
C PHE A 108 2.67 11.84 6.11
N ARG A 109 3.26 13.03 5.94
CA ARG A 109 4.59 13.21 5.35
C ARG A 109 5.69 12.47 6.11
N LYS A 110 5.71 12.54 7.45
CA LYS A 110 6.79 11.96 8.25
C LYS A 110 6.61 10.49 8.58
N HIS A 111 5.39 9.97 8.55
CA HIS A 111 5.11 8.64 9.11
C HIS A 111 4.30 7.73 8.20
N ILE A 112 3.22 8.21 7.57
CA ILE A 112 2.30 7.33 6.82
C ILE A 112 2.79 7.13 5.39
N LEU A 113 3.10 8.21 4.67
CA LEU A 113 3.54 8.14 3.28
C LEU A 113 4.86 7.37 3.10
N PRO A 114 5.91 7.54 3.92
CA PRO A 114 7.12 6.74 3.81
C PRO A 114 6.88 5.24 4.08
N LEU A 115 5.83 4.90 4.84
CA LEU A 115 5.51 3.53 5.23
C LEU A 115 4.61 2.83 4.21
N LEU A 116 3.61 3.54 3.68
CA LEU A 116 2.52 2.95 2.89
C LEU A 116 2.40 3.51 1.47
N GLY A 117 3.02 4.66 1.17
CA GLY A 117 2.79 5.44 -0.05
C GLY A 117 3.04 4.67 -1.36
N ASN A 118 4.06 3.82 -1.38
CA ASN A 118 4.47 3.07 -2.56
C ASN A 118 3.65 1.80 -2.83
N TYR A 119 2.68 1.49 -1.97
CA TYR A 119 1.77 0.37 -2.17
C TYR A 119 0.46 0.85 -2.78
N SER A 120 -0.14 0.06 -3.66
CA SER A 120 -1.52 0.30 -4.08
C SER A 120 -2.50 0.04 -2.93
N ILE A 121 -3.60 0.79 -2.88
CA ILE A 121 -4.66 0.58 -1.88
C ILE A 121 -5.20 -0.85 -1.93
N ASP A 122 -5.46 -1.39 -3.12
CA ASP A 122 -6.00 -2.74 -3.29
C ASP A 122 -5.05 -3.81 -2.73
N PHE A 123 -3.76 -3.73 -3.07
CA PHE A 123 -2.74 -4.61 -2.50
C PHE A 123 -2.76 -4.59 -0.96
N LEU A 124 -2.74 -3.41 -0.34
CA LEU A 124 -2.76 -3.31 1.12
C LEU A 124 -4.03 -3.91 1.70
N ASN A 125 -5.19 -3.65 1.08
CA ASN A 125 -6.49 -4.16 1.53
C ASN A 125 -6.58 -5.69 1.46
N GLN A 126 -5.98 -6.30 0.44
CA GLN A 126 -5.94 -7.76 0.28
C GLN A 126 -4.89 -8.43 1.18
N ASN A 127 -3.78 -7.76 1.47
CA ASN A 127 -2.63 -8.33 2.17
C ASN A 127 -2.56 -7.87 3.64
N LYS A 128 -3.48 -8.38 4.47
CA LYS A 128 -3.59 -8.06 5.90
C LYS A 128 -2.29 -8.24 6.69
N GLN A 129 -1.47 -9.24 6.33
CA GLN A 129 -0.21 -9.49 7.03
C GLN A 129 0.80 -8.38 6.82
N VAL A 130 0.86 -7.81 5.60
CA VAL A 130 1.81 -6.74 5.27
C VAL A 130 1.50 -5.50 6.11
N ILE A 131 0.24 -5.06 6.10
CA ILE A 131 -0.14 -3.87 6.87
C ILE A 131 0.00 -4.10 8.39
N LEU A 132 -0.29 -5.30 8.87
CA LEU A 132 -0.11 -5.67 10.27
C LEU A 132 1.36 -5.53 10.69
N ASN A 133 2.29 -6.06 9.90
CA ASN A 133 3.72 -5.98 10.18
C ASN A 133 4.22 -4.53 10.18
N LEU A 134 3.89 -3.77 9.12
CA LEU A 134 4.31 -2.38 8.96
C LEU A 134 3.80 -1.48 10.10
N LEU A 135 2.51 -1.59 10.45
CA LEU A 135 1.93 -0.77 11.51
C LEU A 135 2.35 -1.23 12.92
N THR A 136 2.62 -2.53 13.12
CA THR A 136 3.15 -3.03 14.40
C THR A 136 4.54 -2.48 14.65
N GLN A 137 5.43 -2.54 13.65
CA GLN A 137 6.74 -1.90 13.74
C GLN A 137 6.59 -0.40 14.04
N LYS A 138 5.68 0.29 13.34
CA LYS A 138 5.47 1.72 13.57
C LYS A 138 4.95 2.03 14.98
N ALA A 139 4.15 1.15 15.56
CA ALA A 139 3.64 1.29 16.92
C ALA A 139 4.72 1.18 17.99
N GLU A 140 5.80 0.44 17.71
CA GLU A 140 6.98 0.32 18.59
C GLU A 140 7.92 1.52 18.47
N GLU A 141 7.94 2.19 17.32
CA GLU A 141 8.78 3.36 17.09
C GLU A 141 8.12 4.66 17.61
N TYR A 142 6.81 4.83 17.41
CA TYR A 142 6.14 6.11 17.57
C TYR A 142 5.07 6.10 18.66
N ALA A 143 5.23 6.99 19.66
CA ALA A 143 4.32 7.06 20.81
C ALA A 143 2.88 7.45 20.41
N ASN A 144 2.71 8.37 19.46
CA ASN A 144 1.37 8.82 19.03
C ASN A 144 0.77 7.92 17.93
N PHE A 145 1.09 6.63 17.93
CA PHE A 145 0.61 5.65 16.94
C PHE A 145 -0.92 5.60 16.79
N LYS A 146 -1.70 5.93 17.83
CA LYS A 146 -3.17 6.01 17.72
C LYS A 146 -3.62 6.97 16.60
N VAL A 147 -2.89 8.06 16.39
CA VAL A 147 -3.18 9.05 15.34
C VAL A 147 -2.93 8.44 13.96
N ILE A 148 -1.77 7.79 13.75
CA ILE A 148 -1.45 7.06 12.52
C ILE A 148 -2.53 6.05 12.19
N ARG A 149 -2.91 5.24 13.18
CA ARG A 149 -3.95 4.22 13.05
C ARG A 149 -5.28 4.80 12.59
N SER A 150 -5.69 5.92 13.17
CA SER A 150 -6.93 6.61 12.83
C SER A 150 -6.94 7.07 11.38
N TYR A 151 -5.86 7.72 10.93
CA TYR A 151 -5.76 8.22 9.56
C TYR A 151 -5.65 7.10 8.53
N VAL A 152 -4.91 6.03 8.83
CA VAL A 152 -4.83 4.87 7.93
C VAL A 152 -6.21 4.22 7.80
N ASN A 153 -6.96 4.03 8.88
CA ASN A 153 -8.35 3.54 8.77
C ASN A 153 -9.22 4.48 7.92
N SER A 154 -9.17 5.80 8.18
CA SER A 154 -9.96 6.79 7.43
C SER A 154 -9.68 6.78 5.92
N ILE A 155 -8.44 6.52 5.50
CA ILE A 155 -8.11 6.36 4.07
C ILE A 155 -8.83 5.16 3.47
N PHE A 156 -8.81 4.00 4.14
CA PHE A 156 -9.46 2.79 3.62
C PHE A 156 -10.99 2.85 3.71
N ASP A 157 -11.54 3.48 4.76
CA ASP A 157 -12.98 3.72 4.88
C ASP A 157 -13.46 4.64 3.73
N TRP A 158 -12.71 5.69 3.40
CA TRP A 158 -13.03 6.57 2.27
C TRP A 158 -12.84 5.90 0.91
N ALA A 159 -11.86 5.00 0.79
CA ALA A 159 -11.66 4.23 -0.43
C ALA A 159 -12.80 3.22 -0.66
N GLU A 160 -13.37 2.66 0.40
CA GLU A 160 -14.58 1.84 0.34
C GLU A 160 -15.79 2.68 -0.06
N GLU A 161 -15.99 3.84 0.57
CA GLU A 161 -17.11 4.76 0.26
C GLU A 161 -17.13 5.20 -1.21
N LEU A 162 -15.95 5.45 -1.79
CA LEU A 162 -15.81 5.85 -3.19
C LEU A 162 -15.61 4.66 -4.15
N GLU A 163 -15.83 3.43 -3.67
CA GLU A 163 -15.80 2.19 -4.47
C GLU A 163 -14.43 1.91 -5.15
N TYR A 164 -13.33 2.48 -4.65
CA TYR A 164 -11.97 2.10 -5.07
C TYR A 164 -11.59 0.71 -4.57
N ILE A 165 -12.24 0.26 -3.49
CA ILE A 165 -12.21 -1.10 -2.97
C ILE A 165 -13.63 -1.53 -2.64
N GLU A 166 -13.91 -2.83 -2.74
CA GLU A 166 -15.24 -3.37 -2.45
C GLU A 166 -15.61 -3.24 -0.96
N THR A 167 -14.65 -3.50 -0.07
CA THR A 167 -14.84 -3.43 1.40
C THR A 167 -13.52 -3.12 2.11
N ASN A 168 -13.55 -2.38 3.22
CA ASN A 168 -12.39 -2.22 4.08
C ASN A 168 -12.14 -3.50 4.90
N ARG A 169 -11.23 -4.35 4.41
CA ARG A 169 -10.87 -5.62 5.04
C ARG A 169 -9.90 -5.46 6.22
N LEU A 170 -9.43 -4.23 6.47
CA LEU A 170 -8.33 -3.91 7.38
C LEU A 170 -8.79 -3.29 8.70
N SER A 171 -9.98 -2.68 8.77
CA SER A 171 -10.47 -1.96 9.95
C SER A 171 -10.33 -2.75 11.28
N LYS A 172 -10.74 -4.02 11.28
CA LYS A 172 -10.59 -4.93 12.45
C LYS A 172 -9.14 -5.30 12.75
N THR A 173 -8.29 -5.41 11.73
CA THR A 173 -6.88 -5.77 11.88
C THR A 173 -6.09 -4.60 12.48
N ILE A 174 -6.26 -3.41 11.90
CA ILE A 174 -5.58 -2.17 12.30
C ILE A 174 -5.99 -1.77 13.74
N SER A 175 -7.27 -1.90 14.09
CA SER A 175 -7.78 -1.54 15.42
C SER A 175 -7.18 -2.35 16.57
N ARG A 176 -6.79 -3.61 16.33
CA ARG A 176 -6.20 -4.51 17.33
C ARG A 176 -4.77 -4.14 17.73
N ILE A 177 -4.03 -3.43 16.88
CA ILE A 177 -2.63 -3.07 17.13
C ILE A 177 -2.55 -2.14 18.34
N LYS A 178 -1.70 -2.45 19.32
CA LYS A 178 -1.53 -1.63 20.54
C LYS A 178 -0.50 -0.54 20.31
N ALA A 179 -0.64 0.60 21.01
CA ALA A 179 0.34 1.70 20.95
C ALA A 179 1.53 1.38 21.86
N THR A 180 2.30 0.35 21.50
CA THR A 180 3.32 -0.29 22.34
C THR A 180 4.38 0.68 22.84
N LYS A 181 4.86 1.62 22.00
CA LYS A 181 5.83 2.65 22.42
C LYS A 181 5.30 3.51 23.57
N LYS A 182 4.05 3.97 23.46
CA LYS A 182 3.42 4.82 24.49
C LYS A 182 3.23 4.06 25.80
N ILE A 183 2.78 2.81 25.72
CA ILE A 183 2.62 1.92 26.88
C ILE A 183 3.96 1.75 27.61
N LYS A 184 5.02 1.35 26.88
CA LYS A 184 6.37 1.18 27.45
C LYS A 184 6.92 2.47 28.09
N LEU A 185 6.63 3.64 27.52
CA LEU A 185 7.05 4.92 28.10
C LEU A 185 6.27 5.28 29.37
N GLN A 186 5.00 4.89 29.46
CA GLN A 186 4.18 5.10 30.67
C GLN A 186 4.61 4.17 31.79
N GLU A 187 4.85 2.89 31.49
CA GLU A 187 5.34 1.90 32.46
C GLU A 187 6.66 2.36 33.09
N ARG A 188 7.63 2.80 32.28
CA ARG A 188 8.91 3.32 32.79
C ARG A 188 8.77 4.51 33.72
N LYS A 189 7.88 5.46 33.41
CA LYS A 189 7.62 6.63 34.26
C LYS A 189 7.03 6.21 35.61
N ASN A 190 6.08 5.29 35.59
CA ASN A 190 5.46 4.79 36.80
C ASN A 190 6.47 4.05 37.70
N ASP A 191 7.38 3.28 37.09
CA ASP A 191 8.45 2.58 37.83
C ASP A 191 9.44 3.59 38.47
N GLU A 192 9.80 4.64 37.75
CA GLU A 192 10.64 5.74 38.26
C GLU A 192 9.97 6.48 39.43
N ASP A 193 8.68 6.85 39.29
CA ASP A 193 7.91 7.52 40.34
C ASP A 193 7.75 6.63 41.60
N LEU A 194 7.57 5.33 41.42
CA LEU A 194 7.50 4.37 42.53
C LEU A 194 8.83 4.29 43.29
N TYR A 195 9.96 4.32 42.57
CA TYR A 195 11.29 4.27 43.19
C TYR A 195 11.59 5.53 44.01
N LEU A 196 11.21 6.70 43.49
CA LEU A 196 11.41 8.00 44.16
C LEU A 196 10.52 8.17 45.40
N SER A 197 9.34 7.53 45.45
CA SER A 197 8.43 7.63 46.60
C SER A 197 8.78 6.69 47.76
N GLN A 198 9.66 5.71 47.53
CA GLN A 198 10.13 4.74 48.53
C GLN A 198 11.50 5.10 49.15
N SER A 199 12.12 6.19 48.69
CA SER A 199 13.41 6.73 49.21
C SER A 199 13.18 7.92 50.13
#